data_AF-A0AAN7HEG3-F1
#
_entry.id   AF-A0AAN7HEG3-F1
#
_cell.length_a   1.000
_cell.length_b   1.000
_cell.length_c   1.000
_cell.angle_alpha   90.00
_cell.angle_beta   90.00
_cell.angle_gamma   90.00
#
_symmetry.space_group_name_H-M   'P 1'
#
loop_
_entity.id
_entity.type
_entity.pdbx_description
1 polymer ?
#
loop_
_entity_poly.entity_id
_entity_poly.type
_entity_poly.pdbx_seq_one_letter_code
_entity_poly.pdbx_strand_id
1 'polypeptide(L)'
;MQVVGVAGGTASIGRAIVDAIVEQGVFELIVLSRKASKDLGESLGARVVAVDSSDLDSLTAVLENNKVHTVVSALGNSSAEAEGVLIQAAEKSSATKRFIPSVGAPNMTQSKLVIPV
;
A
#
# COMPACT_ATOMS: atom_id res chain seq x y z
N MET A 1 14.00 10.44 2.87
CA MET A 1 13.42 9.39 2.01
C MET A 1 12.03 9.07 2.54
N GLN A 2 11.02 9.03 1.68
CA GLN A 2 9.66 8.61 2.04
C GLN A 2 9.45 7.15 1.65
N VAL A 3 8.72 6.41 2.50
CA VAL A 3 8.39 5.01 2.26
C VAL A 3 7.00 4.92 1.64
N VAL A 4 6.89 4.22 0.52
CA VAL A 4 5.64 3.99 -0.20
C VAL A 4 5.26 2.51 -0.05
N GLY A 5 4.07 2.27 0.49
CA GLY A 5 3.48 0.93 0.62
C GLY A 5 2.48 0.68 -0.51
N VAL A 6 2.67 -0.36 -1.31
CA VAL A 6 1.75 -0.75 -2.40
C VAL A 6 1.06 -2.06 -2.03
N ALA A 7 -0.24 -1.99 -1.75
CA ALA A 7 -1.10 -3.16 -1.59
C ALA A 7 -1.53 -3.68 -2.97
N GLY A 8 -1.38 -4.99 -3.20
CA GLY A 8 -1.65 -5.56 -4.53
C GLY A 8 -0.57 -5.27 -5.57
N GLY A 9 0.64 -4.90 -5.14
CA GLY A 9 1.79 -4.62 -6.02
C GLY A 9 2.23 -5.77 -6.94
N THR A 10 1.71 -6.98 -6.72
CA THR A 10 1.96 -8.16 -7.57
C THR A 10 0.95 -8.31 -8.71
N ALA A 11 -0.17 -7.58 -8.69
CA ALA A 11 -1.19 -7.61 -9.75
C ALA A 11 -0.78 -6.73 -10.94
N SER A 12 -1.40 -6.88 -12.11
CA SER A 12 -0.98 -6.21 -13.35
C SER A 12 -0.78 -4.70 -13.21
N ILE A 13 -1.72 -4.01 -12.56
CA ILE A 13 -1.65 -2.56 -12.33
C ILE A 13 -0.65 -2.24 -11.20
N GLY A 14 -0.72 -2.97 -10.09
CA GLY A 14 0.20 -2.80 -8.96
C GLY A 14 1.67 -3.00 -9.35
N ARG A 15 1.95 -3.92 -10.28
CA ARG A 15 3.29 -4.20 -10.81
C ARG A 15 3.85 -3.01 -11.57
N ALA A 16 3.04 -2.38 -12.42
CA ALA A 16 3.45 -1.18 -13.13
C ALA A 16 3.75 0.00 -12.18
N ILE A 17 2.98 0.14 -11.11
CA ILE A 17 3.22 1.15 -10.07
C ILE A 17 4.53 0.88 -9.33
N VAL A 18 4.76 -0.39 -8.94
CA VAL A 18 6.00 -0.82 -8.31
C VAL A 18 7.21 -0.51 -9.20
N ASP A 19 7.14 -0.89 -10.47
CA ASP A 19 8.20 -0.68 -11.45
C ASP A 19 8.55 0.81 -11.61
N ALA A 20 7.52 1.66 -11.77
CA ALA A 20 7.70 3.11 -11.89
C ALA A 20 8.33 3.74 -10.63
N ILE A 21 7.98 3.26 -9.43
CA ILE A 21 8.56 3.77 -8.18
C ILE A 21 10.02 3.35 -8.05
N VAL A 22 10.34 2.10 -8.40
CA VAL A 22 11.71 1.58 -8.40
C VAL A 22 12.57 2.33 -9.41
N GLU A 23 12.05 2.58 -10.61
CA GLU A 23 12.76 3.29 -11.68
C GLU A 23 13.08 4.74 -11.30
N GLN A 24 12.20 5.41 -10.53
CA GLN A 24 12.50 6.73 -10.00
C GLN A 24 13.64 6.73 -8.97
N GLY A 25 13.78 5.68 -8.17
CA GLY A 25 14.86 5.54 -7.18
C GLY A 25 14.86 6.56 -6.03
N VAL A 26 13.83 7.40 -5.90
CA VAL A 26 13.73 8.45 -4.86
C VAL A 26 12.96 8.02 -3.61
N PHE A 27 12.15 6.96 -3.72
CA PHE A 27 11.30 6.44 -2.65
C PHE A 27 11.73 5.02 -2.26
N GLU A 28 11.53 4.68 -0.99
CA GLU A 28 11.67 3.30 -0.54
C GLU A 28 10.34 2.57 -0.75
N LEU A 29 10.38 1.45 -1.48
CA LEU A 29 9.18 0.72 -1.85
C LEU A 29 8.97 -0.53 -1.00
N ILE A 30 7.76 -0.62 -0.45
CA ILE A 30 7.27 -1.78 0.28
C ILE A 30 6.04 -2.34 -0.43
N VAL A 31 6.06 -3.62 -0.76
CA VAL A 31 4.91 -4.32 -1.34
C VAL A 31 4.19 -5.07 -0.23
N LEU A 32 2.94 -4.70 0.01
CA LEU A 32 2.07 -5.34 0.98
C LEU A 32 1.37 -6.52 0.30
N SER A 33 1.64 -7.73 0.78
CA SER A 33 1.09 -8.97 0.23
C SER A 33 0.69 -9.95 1.33
N ARG A 34 -0.30 -10.81 1.07
CA ARG A 34 -0.77 -11.83 2.04
C ARG A 34 0.31 -12.84 2.44
N LYS A 35 1.39 -12.94 1.67
CA LYS A 35 2.49 -13.86 1.94
C LYS A 35 3.81 -13.14 1.70
N ALA A 36 4.64 -13.03 2.74
CA ALA A 36 6.00 -12.57 2.58
C ALA A 36 6.74 -13.55 1.67
N SER A 37 7.31 -13.04 0.59
CA SER A 37 8.10 -13.83 -0.35
C SER A 37 9.31 -13.02 -0.73
N LYS A 38 10.48 -13.50 -0.29
CA LYS A 38 11.76 -12.85 -0.57
C LYS A 38 12.06 -12.87 -2.08
N ASP A 39 11.73 -13.99 -2.74
CA ASP A 39 11.84 -14.20 -4.19
C ASP A 39 11.03 -13.16 -5.00
N LEU A 40 9.80 -12.86 -4.56
CA LEU A 40 8.99 -11.80 -5.16
C LEU A 40 9.61 -10.43 -4.94
N GLY A 41 10.17 -10.17 -3.75
CA GLY A 41 10.83 -8.90 -3.48
C GLY A 41 12.06 -8.66 -4.36
N GLU A 42 12.87 -9.69 -4.56
CA GLU A 42 14.04 -9.63 -5.45
C GLU A 42 13.63 -9.44 -6.92
N SER A 43 12.57 -10.11 -7.37
CA SER A 43 12.01 -9.91 -8.72
C SER A 43 11.38 -8.53 -8.94
N LEU A 44 10.91 -7.89 -7.87
CA LEU A 44 10.25 -6.57 -7.90
C LEU A 44 11.21 -5.41 -7.61
N GLY A 45 12.44 -5.69 -7.15
CA GLY A 45 13.34 -4.64 -6.63
C GLY A 45 12.79 -3.95 -5.37
N ALA A 46 11.93 -4.62 -4.61
CA ALA A 46 11.14 -4.04 -3.53
C ALA A 46 11.09 -4.93 -2.29
N ARG A 47 10.86 -4.35 -1.12
CA ARG A 47 10.68 -5.14 0.11
C ARG A 47 9.25 -5.66 0.19
N VAL A 48 9.05 -6.98 0.16
CA VAL A 48 7.72 -7.58 0.35
C VAL A 48 7.47 -7.82 1.84
N VAL A 49 6.39 -7.27 2.36
CA VAL A 49 5.94 -7.46 3.75
C VAL A 49 4.65 -8.26 3.76
N ALA A 50 4.64 -9.31 4.57
CA ALA A 50 3.42 -10.07 4.84
C ALA A 50 2.45 -9.18 5.60
N VAL A 51 1.24 -9.04 5.06
CA VAL A 51 0.14 -8.39 5.76
C VAL A 51 -1.10 -9.23 5.70
N ASP A 52 -1.82 -9.25 6.80
CA ASP A 52 -3.18 -9.76 6.82
C ASP A 52 -4.15 -8.59 6.66
N SER A 53 -4.94 -8.62 5.58
CA SER A 53 -5.92 -7.56 5.29
C SER A 53 -7.25 -7.75 6.02
N SER A 54 -7.35 -8.75 6.91
CA SER A 54 -8.48 -8.94 7.82
C SER A 54 -8.17 -8.44 9.23
N ASP A 55 -6.90 -8.18 9.57
CA ASP A 55 -6.46 -7.72 10.89
C ASP A 55 -5.99 -6.25 10.85
N LEU A 56 -6.85 -5.35 11.31
CA LEU A 56 -6.62 -3.90 11.26
C LEU A 56 -5.41 -3.48 12.11
N ASP A 57 -5.28 -4.02 13.32
CA ASP A 57 -4.22 -3.66 14.26
C ASP A 57 -2.86 -4.14 13.77
N SER A 58 -2.76 -5.38 13.25
CA SER A 58 -1.55 -5.87 12.60
C SER A 58 -1.16 -5.01 11.40
N LEU A 59 -2.14 -4.62 10.57
CA LEU A 59 -1.90 -3.78 9.41
C LEU A 59 -1.39 -2.38 9.81
N THR A 60 -1.98 -1.78 10.84
CA THR A 60 -1.56 -0.48 11.39
C THR A 60 -0.14 -0.56 11.93
N ALA A 61 0.17 -1.60 12.70
CA ALA A 61 1.50 -1.83 13.24
C ALA A 61 2.55 -2.02 12.13
N VAL A 62 2.20 -2.72 11.04
CA VAL A 62 3.07 -2.85 9.87
C VAL A 62 3.33 -1.50 9.21
N LEU A 63 2.30 -0.67 9.00
CA LEU A 63 2.45 0.66 8.40
C LEU A 63 3.35 1.54 9.28
N GLU A 64 3.17 1.53 10.59
CA GLU A 64 3.97 2.34 11.52
C GLU A 64 5.40 1.83 11.69
N ASN A 65 5.59 0.52 11.88
CA ASN A 65 6.92 -0.08 12.05
C ASN A 65 7.81 0.13 10.82
N ASN A 66 7.19 0.13 9.64
CA ASN A 66 7.90 0.39 8.38
C ASN A 66 7.88 1.89 7.98
N LYS A 67 7.33 2.77 8.83
CA LYS A 67 7.23 4.22 8.59
C LYS A 67 6.64 4.57 7.23
N VAL A 68 5.63 3.81 6.80
CA VAL A 68 4.96 3.99 5.52
C VAL A 68 4.30 5.36 5.51
N HIS A 69 4.77 6.25 4.65
CA HIS A 69 4.26 7.60 4.54
C HIS A 69 3.07 7.67 3.58
N THR A 70 3.15 6.92 2.48
CA THR A 70 2.12 6.87 1.44
C THR A 70 1.70 5.43 1.18
N VAL A 71 0.40 5.17 1.21
CA VAL A 71 -0.18 3.87 0.89
C VAL A 71 -0.90 3.96 -0.45
N VAL A 72 -0.67 2.99 -1.34
CA VAL A 72 -1.32 2.86 -2.64
C VAL A 72 -2.04 1.52 -2.70
N SER A 73 -3.34 1.54 -2.94
CA SER A 73 -4.16 0.36 -3.14
C SER A 73 -4.28 0.04 -4.62
N ALA A 74 -3.85 -1.16 -5.00
CA ALA A 74 -4.05 -1.76 -6.32
C ALA A 74 -4.73 -3.13 -6.19
N LEU A 75 -5.58 -3.30 -5.16
CA LEU A 75 -6.26 -4.58 -4.85
C LEU A 75 -7.39 -4.93 -5.84
N GLY A 76 -7.85 -3.98 -6.67
CA GLY A 76 -8.95 -4.18 -7.61
C GLY A 76 -10.31 -4.39 -6.92
N ASN A 77 -11.37 -4.54 -7.72
CA ASN A 77 -12.76 -4.66 -7.21
C ASN A 77 -13.05 -5.96 -6.45
N SER A 78 -12.14 -6.94 -6.44
CA SER A 78 -12.38 -8.25 -5.82
C SER A 78 -12.24 -8.25 -4.29
N SER A 79 -11.80 -7.15 -3.69
CA SER A 79 -11.45 -7.09 -2.26
C SER A 79 -11.85 -5.76 -1.61
N ALA A 80 -13.12 -5.35 -1.77
CA ALA A 80 -13.65 -4.14 -1.14
C ALA A 80 -13.49 -4.13 0.39
N GLU A 81 -13.66 -5.28 1.05
CA GLU A 81 -13.46 -5.40 2.51
C GLU A 81 -11.99 -5.19 2.90
N ALA A 82 -11.06 -5.78 2.17
CA ALA A 82 -9.63 -5.61 2.41
C ALA A 82 -9.19 -4.16 2.17
N GLU A 83 -9.73 -3.49 1.16
CA GLU A 83 -9.49 -2.06 0.94
C GLU A 83 -10.04 -1.20 2.09
N GLY A 84 -11.23 -1.53 2.60
CA GLY A 84 -11.81 -0.87 3.77
C GLY A 84 -10.96 -1.01 5.04
N VAL A 85 -10.38 -2.19 5.28
CA VAL A 85 -9.43 -2.40 6.39
C VAL A 85 -8.13 -1.63 6.14
N LEU A 86 -7.64 -1.58 4.89
CA LEU A 86 -6.44 -0.84 4.51
C LEU A 86 -6.58 0.66 4.76
N ILE A 87 -7.73 1.23 4.39
CA ILE A 87 -8.06 2.64 4.62
C ILE A 87 -8.07 2.94 6.12
N GLN A 88 -8.76 2.11 6.90
CA GLN A 88 -8.84 2.32 8.35
C GLN A 88 -7.49 2.20 9.04
N ALA A 89 -6.65 1.24 8.63
CA ALA A 89 -5.30 1.10 9.19
C ALA A 89 -4.40 2.30 8.81
N ALA A 90 -4.53 2.80 7.59
CA ALA A 90 -3.82 4.01 7.15
C ALA A 90 -4.27 5.26 7.92
N GLU A 91 -5.57 5.42 8.17
CA GLU A 91 -6.12 6.51 8.99
C GLU A 91 -5.66 6.43 10.45
N LYS A 92 -5.57 5.22 11.03
CA LYS A 92 -5.07 5.02 12.40
C LYS A 92 -3.56 5.19 12.53
N SER A 93 -2.81 4.95 11.46
CA SER A 93 -1.35 4.99 11.46
C SER A 93 -0.84 6.43 11.58
N SER A 94 0.01 6.71 12.57
CA SER A 94 0.59 8.04 12.75
C SER A 94 1.61 8.40 11.65
N ALA A 95 2.22 7.37 11.06
CA ALA A 95 3.22 7.48 10.01
C ALA A 95 2.61 7.78 8.63
N THR A 96 1.40 7.26 8.38
CA THR A 96 0.73 7.42 7.09
C THR A 96 0.15 8.81 6.97
N LYS A 97 0.44 9.50 5.86
CA LYS A 97 -0.07 10.85 5.57
C LYS A 97 -0.90 10.93 4.30
N ARG A 98 -0.79 9.91 3.44
CA ARG A 98 -1.39 9.91 2.11
C ARG A 98 -1.86 8.50 1.77
N PHE A 99 -3.07 8.40 1.26
CA PHE A 99 -3.67 7.13 0.85
C PHE A 99 -4.25 7.27 -0.56
N ILE A 100 -3.85 6.40 -1.49
CA ILE A 100 -4.34 6.37 -2.87
C ILE A 100 -5.20 5.11 -3.02
N PRO A 101 -6.54 5.24 -3.14
CA PRO A 101 -7.43 4.10 -3.31
C PRO A 101 -7.29 3.47 -4.71
N SER A 102 -7.73 2.21 -4.85
CA SER A 102 -7.80 1.56 -6.16
C SER A 102 -8.87 2.24 -7.01
N VAL A 103 -8.54 2.57 -8.27
CA VAL A 103 -9.48 3.14 -9.23
C VAL A 103 -10.56 2.12 -9.57
N GLY A 104 -11.66 2.14 -8.81
CA GLY A 104 -12.71 1.13 -8.89
C GLY A 104 -13.74 1.12 -7.75
N ALA A 105 -13.55 1.94 -6.70
CA ALA A 105 -14.54 2.12 -5.65
C ALA A 105 -15.57 3.20 -6.04
N PRO A 106 -16.82 2.86 -6.41
CA PRO A 106 -17.85 3.85 -6.76
C PRO A 106 -18.41 4.65 -5.56
N ASN A 107 -17.82 4.54 -4.37
CA ASN A 107 -18.33 5.19 -3.16
C ASN A 107 -17.21 5.45 -2.14
N MET A 108 -16.47 6.55 -2.29
CA MET A 108 -15.72 7.12 -1.16
C MET A 108 -15.98 8.62 -1.08
N THR A 109 -17.10 8.93 -0.43
CA THR A 109 -17.45 10.27 0.05
C THR A 109 -16.37 10.72 1.03
N GLN A 110 -15.63 11.76 0.64
CA GLN A 110 -15.01 12.77 1.51
C GLN A 110 -14.20 12.24 2.70
N SER A 111 -12.88 12.04 2.54
CA SER A 111 -11.90 12.33 3.59
C SER A 111 -10.51 12.51 2.97
N LYS A 112 -10.21 13.76 2.61
CA LYS A 112 -8.86 14.36 2.65
C LYS A 112 -7.74 13.65 1.87
N LEU A 113 -7.93 13.45 0.57
CA LEU A 113 -6.82 13.29 -0.37
C LEU A 113 -6.23 14.68 -0.70
N VAL A 114 -5.49 15.28 0.23
CA VAL A 114 -4.64 16.44 -0.11
C VAL A 114 -3.32 15.90 -0.63
N ILE A 115 -3.10 16.12 -1.91
CA ILE A 115 -1.83 15.90 -2.56
C ILE A 115 -1.06 17.23 -2.59
N PRO A 116 -0.29 17.64 -1.55
CA PRO A 116 0.65 18.72 -1.77
C PRO A 116 1.70 18.20 -2.75
N VAL A 117 1.85 18.99 -3.83
CA VAL A 117 2.98 18.98 -4.76
C VAL A 117 4.22 19.51 -4.06
#